data_AF-A0A078MLR4-F1
#
_entry.id   AF-A0A078MLR4-F1
#
_cell.length_a   1.000
_cell.length_b   1.000
_cell.length_c   1.000
_cell.angle_alpha   90.00
_cell.angle_beta   90.00
_cell.angle_gamma   90.00
#
_symmetry.space_group_name_H-M   'P 1'
#
loop_
_entity.id
_entity.type
_entity.pdbx_description
1 polymer ?
#
loop_
_entity_poly.entity_id
_entity_poly.type
_entity_poly.pdbx_seq_one_letter_code
_entity_poly.pdbx_strand_id
1 'polypeptide(L)'
;MFAPANTAHFTLAMPHLDHDFKVLAFQGTEAISQPYCFELDLVSERPDLDIEGLLVTGCLYHKTHQVPYPLPEHKTRSVFKTLSSPGGEGFNELRIEDKAGEEQIFIHAQRDWDQNIQHDQHIRVGHERHDRVEANSYTELLAEEHHTTHADRKTEIKADDHLTVVGNQHVKLGQGQFIEAGQEIHLSSGLKVVLDAGSEITFKVGGSFLKIDPSGVTLVGPSVKMNSGGSPGKGSGAKPLMPGETVAPKVAEGGNLLVQAQRQALMRVAPRCDICQQSEQPAQAEGTGQ
;
A
#
# COMPACT_ATOMS: atom_id res chain seq x y z
N MET A 1 -38.26 -19.46 -48.07
CA MET A 1 -39.46 -18.79 -47.51
C MET A 1 -38.94 -17.65 -46.65
N PHE A 2 -39.16 -16.39 -47.04
CA PHE A 2 -38.59 -15.21 -46.36
C PHE A 2 -39.40 -14.89 -45.09
N ALA A 3 -38.71 -14.64 -43.97
CA ALA A 3 -39.32 -14.27 -42.68
C ALA A 3 -39.53 -12.74 -42.58
N PRO A 4 -40.57 -12.27 -41.86
CA PRO A 4 -40.93 -10.86 -41.73
C PRO A 4 -39.91 -10.02 -40.90
N ALA A 5 -39.73 -8.76 -41.27
CA ALA A 5 -38.62 -7.87 -40.86
C ALA A 5 -38.71 -7.28 -39.42
N ASN A 6 -39.61 -7.79 -38.59
CA ASN A 6 -40.04 -7.18 -37.33
C ASN A 6 -39.89 -8.13 -36.13
N THR A 7 -38.98 -9.11 -36.22
CA THR A 7 -38.62 -10.00 -35.12
C THR A 7 -37.11 -10.10 -35.05
N ALA A 8 -36.52 -9.73 -33.90
CA ALA A 8 -35.08 -9.88 -33.69
C ALA A 8 -34.75 -11.38 -33.68
N HIS A 9 -34.07 -11.84 -34.73
CA HIS A 9 -33.58 -13.21 -34.80
C HIS A 9 -32.15 -13.26 -34.29
N PHE A 10 -31.95 -13.91 -33.15
CA PHE A 10 -30.63 -14.24 -32.65
C PHE A 10 -30.23 -15.60 -33.22
N THR A 11 -29.09 -15.64 -33.91
CA THR A 11 -28.53 -16.88 -34.46
C THR A 11 -27.24 -17.18 -33.71
N LEU A 12 -27.18 -18.34 -33.09
CA LEU A 12 -25.94 -18.89 -32.55
C LEU A 12 -25.22 -19.62 -33.69
N ALA A 13 -24.03 -19.15 -34.05
CA ALA A 13 -23.17 -19.84 -35.02
C ALA A 13 -21.98 -20.43 -34.27
N MET A 14 -21.86 -21.76 -34.24
CA MET A 14 -20.69 -22.46 -33.74
C MET A 14 -20.05 -23.22 -34.91
N PRO A 15 -19.14 -22.59 -35.68
CA PRO A 15 -18.65 -23.12 -36.95
C PRO A 15 -17.93 -24.48 -36.87
N HIS A 16 -17.58 -24.91 -35.67
CA HIS A 16 -16.81 -26.12 -35.40
C HIS A 16 -17.66 -27.24 -34.78
N LEU A 17 -18.96 -27.02 -34.60
CA LEU A 17 -19.89 -27.99 -34.04
C LEU A 17 -21.04 -28.19 -35.04
N ASP A 18 -21.30 -29.43 -35.45
CA ASP A 18 -22.52 -29.74 -36.20
C ASP A 18 -23.70 -29.73 -35.23
N HIS A 19 -24.51 -28.68 -35.29
CA HIS A 19 -25.63 -28.46 -34.39
C HIS A 19 -26.87 -27.94 -35.12
N ASP A 20 -28.03 -28.16 -34.53
CA ASP A 20 -29.33 -27.62 -34.97
C ASP A 20 -29.92 -26.62 -33.96
N PHE A 21 -29.12 -26.16 -32.98
CA PHE A 21 -29.58 -25.27 -31.91
C PHE A 21 -30.35 -24.04 -32.42
N LYS A 22 -31.53 -23.85 -31.83
CA LYS A 22 -32.33 -22.63 -31.93
C LYS A 22 -32.24 -21.89 -30.60
N VAL A 23 -31.98 -20.59 -30.64
CA VAL A 23 -31.98 -19.73 -29.45
C VAL A 23 -33.43 -19.50 -29.02
N LEU A 24 -33.80 -20.01 -27.85
CA LEU A 24 -35.11 -19.82 -27.23
C LEU A 24 -35.16 -18.52 -26.45
N ALA A 25 -34.13 -18.28 -25.63
CA ALA A 25 -33.98 -17.06 -24.85
C ALA A 25 -32.50 -16.68 -24.73
N PHE A 26 -32.26 -15.41 -24.45
CA PHE A 26 -30.94 -14.85 -24.25
C PHE A 26 -31.01 -13.81 -23.14
N GLN A 27 -30.16 -13.98 -22.13
CA GLN A 27 -30.06 -13.04 -21.01
C GLN A 27 -28.60 -12.68 -20.76
N GLY A 28 -28.29 -11.39 -20.89
CA GLY A 28 -26.98 -10.84 -20.55
C GLY A 28 -26.98 -10.27 -19.14
N THR A 29 -25.99 -10.66 -18.35
CA THR A 29 -25.78 -10.12 -17.01
C THR A 29 -24.37 -9.55 -16.92
N GLU A 30 -24.29 -8.28 -16.52
CA GLU A 30 -23.04 -7.57 -16.26
C GLU A 30 -22.96 -7.25 -14.77
N ALA A 31 -21.84 -7.63 -14.14
CA ALA A 31 -21.55 -7.32 -12.75
C ALA A 31 -20.08 -6.90 -12.60
N ILE A 32 -19.81 -6.02 -11.64
CA ILE A 32 -18.46 -5.55 -11.35
C ILE A 32 -17.60 -6.75 -10.93
N SER A 33 -16.41 -6.87 -11.54
CA SER A 33 -15.44 -7.95 -11.29
C SER A 33 -15.88 -9.37 -11.67
N GLN A 34 -16.91 -9.50 -12.50
CA GLN A 34 -17.26 -10.76 -13.16
C GLN A 34 -17.14 -10.60 -14.68
N PRO A 35 -16.76 -11.65 -15.42
CA PRO A 35 -16.90 -11.65 -16.87
C PRO A 35 -18.35 -11.36 -17.25
N TYR A 36 -18.58 -10.70 -18.38
CA TYR A 36 -19.92 -10.63 -18.98
C TYR A 36 -20.45 -12.05 -19.14
N CYS A 37 -21.58 -12.33 -18.48
CA CYS A 37 -22.23 -13.62 -18.57
C CYS A 37 -23.39 -13.51 -19.54
N PHE A 38 -23.44 -14.40 -20.53
CA PHE A 38 -24.59 -14.57 -21.38
C PHE A 38 -25.14 -15.96 -21.15
N GLU A 39 -26.36 -16.03 -20.63
CA GLU A 39 -27.12 -17.26 -20.55
C GLU A 39 -27.95 -17.38 -21.83
N LEU A 40 -27.74 -18.49 -22.54
CA LEU A 40 -28.43 -18.83 -23.77
C LEU A 40 -29.26 -20.09 -23.51
N ASP A 41 -30.57 -19.95 -23.59
CA ASP A 41 -31.45 -21.12 -23.62
C ASP A 41 -31.50 -21.61 -25.06
N LEU A 42 -30.96 -22.81 -25.28
CA LEU A 42 -30.90 -23.43 -26.60
C LEU A 42 -31.82 -24.64 -26.67
N VAL A 43 -32.52 -24.80 -27.78
CA VAL A 43 -33.35 -25.98 -28.07
C VAL A 43 -32.78 -26.70 -29.28
N SER A 44 -32.62 -28.02 -29.16
CA SER A 44 -32.18 -28.92 -30.21
C SER A 44 -33.23 -30.03 -30.38
N GLU A 45 -33.46 -30.46 -31.62
CA GLU A 45 -34.30 -31.62 -31.94
C GLU A 45 -33.45 -32.92 -31.97
N ARG A 46 -32.12 -32.81 -31.86
CA ARG A 46 -31.18 -33.94 -31.82
C ARG A 46 -30.98 -34.45 -30.39
N PRO A 47 -31.26 -35.74 -30.11
CA PRO A 47 -31.07 -36.32 -28.78
C PRO A 47 -29.61 -36.70 -28.46
N ASP A 48 -28.73 -36.75 -29.45
CA ASP A 48 -27.34 -37.25 -29.39
C ASP A 48 -26.30 -36.12 -29.47
N LEU A 49 -26.61 -35.00 -28.84
CA LEU A 49 -25.76 -33.81 -28.82
C LEU A 49 -24.44 -34.04 -28.05
N ASP A 50 -23.31 -33.63 -28.65
CA ASP A 50 -21.98 -33.63 -28.00
C ASP A 50 -21.86 -32.44 -27.02
N ILE A 51 -22.31 -32.66 -25.78
CA ILE A 51 -22.27 -31.67 -24.69
C ILE A 51 -20.83 -31.38 -24.23
N GLU A 52 -19.92 -32.35 -24.34
CA GLU A 52 -18.52 -32.17 -23.91
C GLU A 52 -17.77 -31.22 -24.85
N GLY A 53 -18.07 -31.26 -26.16
CA GLY A 53 -17.57 -30.30 -27.15
C GLY A 53 -18.06 -28.85 -26.95
N LEU A 54 -19.07 -28.62 -26.11
CA LEU A 54 -19.62 -27.30 -25.79
C LEU A 54 -19.00 -26.65 -24.55
N LEU A 55 -18.23 -27.39 -23.75
CA LEU A 55 -17.60 -26.89 -22.54
C LEU A 55 -16.35 -26.08 -22.89
N VAL A 56 -16.36 -24.77 -22.58
CA VAL A 56 -15.15 -23.94 -22.63
C VAL A 56 -14.24 -24.33 -21.46
N THR A 57 -13.19 -25.09 -21.75
CA THR A 57 -12.22 -25.59 -20.74
C THR A 57 -11.00 -24.69 -20.56
N GLY A 58 -10.90 -23.58 -21.30
CA GLY A 58 -9.81 -22.62 -21.14
C GLY A 58 -9.91 -21.37 -22.02
N CYS A 59 -9.17 -20.33 -21.63
CA CYS A 59 -9.00 -19.10 -22.41
C CYS A 59 -7.66 -19.15 -23.15
N LEU A 60 -7.68 -18.93 -24.47
CA LEU A 60 -6.47 -18.90 -25.29
C LEU A 60 -6.23 -17.50 -25.85
N TYR A 61 -4.97 -17.06 -25.81
CA TYR A 61 -4.54 -15.86 -26.53
C TYR A 61 -4.62 -16.08 -28.04
N HIS A 62 -5.01 -15.03 -28.76
CA HIS A 62 -5.10 -15.02 -30.22
C HIS A 62 -4.80 -13.62 -30.77
N LYS A 63 -4.99 -13.40 -32.07
CA LYS A 63 -4.59 -12.14 -32.75
C LYS A 63 -5.23 -10.88 -32.15
N THR A 64 -6.47 -10.97 -31.69
CA THR A 64 -7.22 -9.85 -31.09
C THR A 64 -6.94 -9.74 -29.59
N HIS A 65 -6.94 -10.86 -28.87
CA HIS A 65 -6.54 -10.93 -27.47
C HIS A 65 -5.11 -11.44 -27.36
N GLN A 66 -4.16 -10.53 -27.54
CA GLN A 66 -2.74 -10.87 -27.54
C GLN A 66 -2.21 -11.14 -26.13
N VAL A 67 -1.10 -11.85 -26.07
CA VAL A 67 -0.34 -12.05 -24.83
C VAL A 67 0.09 -10.69 -24.24
N PRO A 68 0.16 -10.54 -22.91
CA PRO A 68 0.52 -9.27 -22.26
C PRO A 68 1.91 -8.74 -22.63
N TYR A 69 2.82 -9.63 -23.04
CA TYR A 69 4.19 -9.31 -23.43
C TYR A 69 4.56 -10.04 -24.73
N PRO A 70 5.28 -9.39 -25.66
CA PRO A 70 5.74 -10.01 -26.88
C PRO A 70 6.50 -11.33 -26.65
N LEU A 71 6.10 -12.37 -27.39
CA LEU A 71 6.79 -13.65 -27.45
C LEU A 71 7.52 -13.80 -28.79
N PRO A 72 8.70 -14.46 -28.82
CA PRO A 72 9.35 -15.20 -27.73
C PRO A 72 10.30 -14.36 -26.86
N GLU A 73 10.39 -13.06 -27.07
CA GLU A 73 11.34 -12.16 -26.38
C GLU A 73 11.22 -12.24 -24.85
N HIS A 74 9.99 -12.29 -24.34
CA HIS A 74 9.70 -12.34 -22.90
C HIS A 74 9.23 -13.71 -22.42
N LYS A 75 9.74 -14.79 -23.02
CA LYS A 75 9.38 -16.17 -22.69
C LYS A 75 9.68 -16.59 -21.24
N THR A 76 10.52 -15.84 -20.52
CA THR A 76 10.92 -16.09 -19.13
C THR A 76 10.06 -15.34 -18.11
N ARG A 77 8.97 -14.69 -18.55
CA ARG A 77 8.06 -13.96 -17.67
C ARG A 77 6.82 -14.77 -17.34
N SER A 78 6.55 -14.87 -16.04
CA SER A 78 5.27 -15.33 -15.48
C SER A 78 4.45 -14.11 -15.05
N VAL A 79 3.21 -13.99 -15.52
CA VAL A 79 2.42 -12.75 -15.39
C VAL A 79 0.97 -13.03 -15.00
N PHE A 80 0.48 -12.30 -14.01
CA PHE A 80 -0.93 -12.10 -13.73
C PHE A 80 -1.23 -10.60 -13.88
N LYS A 81 -1.96 -10.23 -14.94
CA LYS A 81 -2.27 -8.84 -15.28
C LYS A 81 -3.77 -8.66 -15.51
N THR A 82 -4.36 -7.68 -14.83
CA THR A 82 -5.78 -7.35 -14.96
C THR A 82 -5.98 -6.14 -15.89
N LEU A 83 -7.20 -5.89 -16.31
CA LEU A 83 -7.61 -4.65 -16.97
C LEU A 83 -8.68 -3.98 -16.10
N SER A 84 -8.56 -2.67 -15.86
CA SER A 84 -9.60 -1.92 -15.17
C SER A 84 -10.94 -2.03 -15.91
N SER A 85 -12.05 -1.92 -15.19
CA SER A 85 -13.38 -2.05 -15.76
C SER A 85 -14.38 -1.15 -15.01
N PRO A 86 -15.40 -0.60 -15.70
CA PRO A 86 -15.60 -0.61 -17.16
C PRO A 86 -14.64 0.34 -17.91
N GLY A 87 -14.39 0.06 -19.19
CA GLY A 87 -13.65 0.95 -20.10
C GLY A 87 -12.15 1.14 -19.81
N GLY A 88 -11.49 0.18 -19.15
CA GLY A 88 -10.21 0.44 -18.50
C GLY A 88 -9.01 0.69 -19.41
N GLU A 89 -8.31 1.79 -19.11
CA GLU A 89 -6.94 2.08 -19.56
C GLU A 89 -5.87 1.67 -18.52
N GLY A 90 -6.29 1.31 -17.29
CA GLY A 90 -5.41 0.94 -16.17
C GLY A 90 -5.27 -0.57 -15.94
N PHE A 91 -4.30 -0.97 -15.12
CA PHE A 91 -4.04 -2.38 -14.82
C PHE A 91 -3.42 -2.60 -13.42
N ASN A 92 -3.69 -3.76 -12.83
CA ASN A 92 -2.89 -4.29 -11.73
C ASN A 92 -2.03 -5.44 -12.26
N GLU A 93 -0.83 -5.61 -11.74
CA GLU A 93 0.09 -6.63 -12.24
C GLU A 93 0.95 -7.24 -11.14
N LEU A 94 1.05 -8.57 -11.16
CA LEU A 94 2.13 -9.32 -10.55
C LEU A 94 2.92 -10.00 -11.67
N ARG A 95 4.21 -9.69 -11.76
CA ARG A 95 5.11 -10.26 -12.77
C ARG A 95 6.37 -10.80 -12.11
N ILE A 96 6.80 -11.97 -12.55
CA ILE A 96 8.04 -12.62 -12.15
C ILE A 96 8.88 -12.84 -13.42
N GLU A 97 10.10 -12.30 -13.43
CA GLU A 97 11.11 -12.51 -14.47
C GLU A 97 12.13 -13.54 -13.97
N ASP A 98 12.27 -14.65 -14.72
CA ASP A 98 13.17 -15.77 -14.39
C ASP A 98 14.45 -15.78 -15.25
N LYS A 99 14.73 -14.71 -16.00
CA LYS A 99 15.97 -14.59 -16.75
C LYS A 99 17.16 -14.48 -15.78
N ALA A 100 18.05 -15.47 -15.84
CA ALA A 100 19.21 -15.56 -14.96
C ALA A 100 20.07 -14.28 -14.96
N GLY A 101 20.32 -13.72 -13.77
CA GLY A 101 21.08 -12.48 -13.56
C GLY A 101 20.28 -11.19 -13.76
N GLU A 102 19.01 -11.29 -14.15
CA GLU A 102 18.06 -10.19 -14.35
C GLU A 102 16.71 -10.48 -13.66
N GLU A 103 16.71 -11.35 -12.64
CA GLU A 103 15.50 -11.78 -11.96
C GLU A 103 14.79 -10.61 -11.28
N GLN A 104 13.45 -10.58 -11.38
CA GLN A 104 12.66 -9.48 -10.81
C GLN A 104 11.25 -9.93 -10.46
N ILE A 105 10.76 -9.49 -9.30
CA ILE A 105 9.33 -9.45 -8.99
C ILE A 105 8.86 -8.01 -9.14
N PHE A 106 7.83 -7.80 -9.96
CA PHE A 106 7.19 -6.51 -10.15
C PHE A 106 5.74 -6.58 -9.66
N ILE A 107 5.39 -5.64 -8.78
CA ILE A 107 4.03 -5.47 -8.25
C ILE A 107 3.58 -4.07 -8.64
N HIS A 108 2.45 -3.98 -9.34
CA HIS A 108 1.82 -2.73 -9.71
C HIS A 108 0.38 -2.70 -9.22
N ALA A 109 0.04 -1.67 -8.44
CA ALA A 109 -1.32 -1.33 -8.09
C ALA A 109 -1.71 -0.03 -8.81
N GLN A 110 -2.80 -0.06 -9.56
CA GLN A 110 -3.27 1.10 -10.33
C GLN A 110 -3.74 2.26 -9.44
N ARG A 111 -4.23 1.94 -8.23
CA ARG A 111 -4.81 2.90 -7.31
C ARG A 111 -4.30 2.70 -5.89
N ASP A 112 -4.92 1.80 -5.14
CA ASP A 112 -4.62 1.57 -3.73
C ASP A 112 -3.90 0.21 -3.58
N TRP A 113 -2.89 0.16 -2.71
CA TRP A 113 -2.24 -1.08 -2.28
C TRP A 113 -2.34 -1.17 -0.75
N ASP A 114 -3.18 -2.08 -0.28
CA ASP A 114 -3.33 -2.38 1.14
C ASP A 114 -2.60 -3.68 1.47
N GLN A 115 -1.68 -3.61 2.43
CA GLN A 115 -0.98 -4.78 2.97
C GLN A 115 -1.38 -5.00 4.43
N ASN A 116 -2.11 -6.09 4.70
CA ASN A 116 -2.56 -6.43 6.05
C ASN A 116 -1.89 -7.72 6.53
N ILE A 117 -1.04 -7.60 7.55
CA ILE A 117 -0.34 -8.73 8.18
C ILE A 117 -0.92 -8.94 9.58
N GLN A 118 -1.55 -10.09 9.81
CA GLN A 118 -2.24 -10.41 11.08
C GLN A 118 -1.31 -10.95 12.17
N HIS A 119 -0.06 -11.25 11.83
CA HIS A 119 0.94 -11.77 12.75
C HIS A 119 2.29 -11.12 12.45
N ASP A 120 3.25 -11.85 11.88
CA ASP A 120 4.59 -11.33 11.66
C ASP A 120 4.86 -10.96 10.20
N GLN A 121 5.55 -9.85 10.00
CA GLN A 121 6.18 -9.49 8.74
C GLN A 121 7.69 -9.55 8.90
N HIS A 122 8.36 -10.31 8.03
CA HIS A 122 9.82 -10.36 7.97
C HIS A 122 10.28 -9.81 6.62
N ILE A 123 11.12 -8.78 6.64
CA ILE A 123 11.71 -8.19 5.44
C ILE A 123 13.22 -8.29 5.54
N ARG A 124 13.84 -8.97 4.58
CA ARG A 124 15.29 -9.00 4.40
C ARG A 124 15.63 -8.53 3.00
N VAL A 125 16.35 -7.42 2.91
CA VAL A 125 16.89 -6.89 1.65
C VAL A 125 18.39 -7.17 1.65
N GLY A 126 18.88 -7.91 0.64
CA GLY A 126 20.29 -8.32 0.55
C GLY A 126 21.24 -7.22 0.08
N HIS A 127 20.69 -6.12 -0.42
CA HIS A 127 21.43 -4.96 -0.93
C HIS A 127 20.71 -3.67 -0.54
N GLU A 128 20.13 -2.96 -1.49
CA GLU A 128 19.53 -1.63 -1.27
C GLU A 128 17.99 -1.66 -1.23
N ARG A 129 17.42 -0.78 -0.41
CA ARG A 129 15.99 -0.43 -0.40
C ARG A 129 15.86 1.05 -0.77
N HIS A 130 14.99 1.34 -1.74
CA HIS A 130 14.68 2.70 -2.19
C HIS A 130 13.20 2.94 -2.01
N ASP A 131 12.85 3.84 -1.10
CA ASP A 131 11.46 4.25 -0.85
C ASP A 131 11.27 5.70 -1.31
N ARG A 132 10.34 5.92 -2.23
CA ARG A 132 9.93 7.27 -2.65
C ARG A 132 8.45 7.44 -2.40
N VAL A 133 8.11 8.39 -1.54
CA VAL A 133 6.73 8.81 -1.25
C VAL A 133 6.59 10.25 -1.75
N GLU A 134 5.68 10.49 -2.69
CA GLU A 134 5.54 11.80 -3.32
C GLU A 134 4.73 12.80 -2.49
N ALA A 135 3.98 12.29 -1.51
CA ALA A 135 3.19 13.07 -0.58
C ALA A 135 3.58 12.70 0.86
N ASN A 136 2.60 12.55 1.74
CA ASN A 136 2.84 12.33 3.16
C ASN A 136 3.15 10.86 3.47
N SER A 137 4.03 10.63 4.44
CA SER A 137 4.26 9.34 5.07
C SER A 137 3.89 9.44 6.55
N TYR A 138 3.09 8.48 7.03
CA TYR A 138 2.65 8.40 8.41
C TYR A 138 3.08 7.05 8.98
N THR A 139 3.62 7.04 10.20
CA THR A 139 4.02 5.80 10.88
C THR A 139 3.67 5.94 12.35
N GLU A 140 2.87 5.01 12.85
CA GLU A 140 2.49 4.90 14.25
C GLU A 140 2.96 3.55 14.79
N LEU A 141 3.80 3.59 15.81
CA LEU A 141 4.32 2.41 16.50
C LEU A 141 3.74 2.45 17.91
N LEU A 142 2.87 1.50 18.23
CA LEU A 142 2.15 1.46 19.50
C LEU A 142 3.01 0.95 20.67
N ALA A 143 4.20 0.45 20.37
CA ALA A 143 5.12 -0.14 21.34
C ALA A 143 6.55 0.35 21.05
N GLU A 144 7.54 -0.54 21.21
CA GLU A 144 8.95 -0.18 21.13
C GLU A 144 9.46 -0.13 19.69
N GLU A 145 10.31 0.85 19.40
CA GLU A 145 11.12 0.91 18.18
C GLU A 145 12.60 0.74 18.55
N HIS A 146 13.27 -0.20 17.88
CA HIS A 146 14.71 -0.37 17.96
C HIS A 146 15.33 -0.03 16.61
N HIS A 147 16.18 1.00 16.58
CA HIS A 147 16.85 1.45 15.37
C HIS A 147 18.37 1.49 15.55
N THR A 148 19.11 0.79 14.69
CA THR A 148 20.58 0.79 14.69
C THR A 148 21.08 1.14 13.30
N THR A 149 21.88 2.20 13.20
CA THR A 149 22.60 2.59 11.98
C THR A 149 24.09 2.42 12.24
N HIS A 150 24.78 1.62 11.42
CA HIS A 150 26.21 1.34 11.61
C HIS A 150 27.13 2.43 11.04
N ALA A 151 26.66 3.15 10.03
CA ALA A 151 27.37 4.24 9.38
C ALA A 151 26.61 5.55 9.61
N ASP A 152 26.85 6.56 8.76
CA ASP A 152 26.21 7.86 8.89
C ASP A 152 24.68 7.79 8.69
N ARG A 153 23.94 8.43 9.60
CA ARG A 153 22.57 8.86 9.35
C ARG A 153 22.60 10.33 8.93
N LYS A 154 22.17 10.63 7.71
CA LYS A 154 22.09 11.99 7.16
C LYS A 154 20.62 12.39 7.00
N THR A 155 20.24 13.52 7.57
CA THR A 155 18.86 14.04 7.53
C THR A 155 18.89 15.51 7.13
N GLU A 156 18.08 15.90 6.14
CA GLU A 156 17.82 17.30 5.78
C GLU A 156 16.33 17.57 5.97
N ILE A 157 16.00 18.52 6.84
CA ILE A 157 14.63 19.01 7.05
C ILE A 157 14.58 20.42 6.50
N LYS A 158 13.73 20.65 5.50
CA LYS A 158 13.60 21.95 4.81
C LYS A 158 12.63 22.91 5.49
N ALA A 159 11.76 22.37 6.35
CA ALA A 159 10.81 23.12 7.15
C ALA A 159 11.18 22.95 8.64
N ASP A 160 10.19 22.93 9.53
CA ASP A 160 10.40 22.79 10.96
C ASP A 160 10.57 21.32 11.38
N ASP A 161 11.48 21.08 12.34
CA ASP A 161 11.62 19.80 13.04
C ASP A 161 11.10 19.94 14.48
N HIS A 162 10.14 19.10 14.85
CA HIS A 162 9.49 19.13 16.16
C HIS A 162 9.72 17.80 16.88
N LEU A 163 10.28 17.87 18.09
CA LEU A 163 10.49 16.73 18.96
C LEU A 163 9.83 16.97 20.32
N THR A 164 8.88 16.10 20.68
CA THR A 164 8.29 16.03 22.01
C THR A 164 8.65 14.70 22.64
N VAL A 165 9.41 14.73 23.74
CA VAL A 165 9.71 13.55 24.56
C VAL A 165 9.08 13.76 25.92
N VAL A 166 8.08 12.93 26.26
CA VAL A 166 7.38 13.00 27.56
C VAL A 166 8.24 12.47 28.69
N GLY A 167 8.99 11.40 28.42
CA GLY A 167 9.96 10.82 29.36
C GLY A 167 11.32 11.52 29.28
N ASN A 168 12.39 10.72 29.25
CA ASN A 168 13.75 11.22 29.19
C ASN A 168 14.33 11.12 27.78
N GLN A 169 15.07 12.15 27.36
CA GLN A 169 15.95 12.06 26.20
C GLN A 169 17.39 11.86 26.68
N HIS A 170 18.01 10.76 26.27
CA HIS A 170 19.43 10.49 26.51
C HIS A 170 20.21 10.66 25.21
N VAL A 171 21.25 11.49 25.24
CA VAL A 171 22.14 11.73 24.09
C VAL A 171 23.57 11.51 24.54
N LYS A 172 24.26 10.54 23.92
CA LYS A 172 25.69 10.27 24.14
C LYS A 172 26.41 10.34 22.80
N LEU A 173 27.43 11.19 22.73
CA LEU A 173 28.19 11.45 21.51
C LEU A 173 29.66 11.13 21.78
N GLY A 174 30.33 10.52 20.79
CA GLY A 174 31.72 10.10 20.94
C GLY A 174 32.76 11.21 20.74
N GLN A 175 32.43 12.23 19.95
CA GLN A 175 33.38 13.29 19.56
C GLN A 175 32.90 14.69 19.92
N GLY A 176 31.68 15.08 19.53
CA GLY A 176 31.17 16.41 19.83
C GLY A 176 29.72 16.61 19.43
N GLN A 177 29.14 17.68 19.97
CA GLN A 177 27.84 18.22 19.58
C GLN A 177 28.06 19.63 19.04
N PHE A 178 27.61 19.88 17.82
CA PHE A 178 27.73 21.18 17.16
C PHE A 178 26.33 21.70 16.84
N ILE A 179 26.03 22.92 17.29
CA ILE A 179 24.71 23.54 17.10
C ILE A 179 24.95 24.95 16.58
N GLU A 180 24.41 25.23 15.40
CA GLU A 180 24.35 26.56 14.82
C GLU A 180 22.88 26.92 14.60
N ALA A 181 22.48 28.09 15.09
CA ALA A 181 21.13 28.60 14.92
C ALA A 181 21.19 30.04 14.41
N GLY A 182 20.38 30.37 13.41
CA GLY A 182 20.41 31.71 12.79
C GLY A 182 19.85 32.82 13.68
N GLN A 183 19.04 32.50 14.70
CA GLN A 183 18.39 33.49 15.55
C GLN A 183 18.62 33.24 17.05
N GLU A 184 18.30 32.05 17.56
CA GLU A 184 18.32 31.79 18.99
C GLU A 184 18.62 30.32 19.30
N ILE A 185 19.41 30.08 20.35
CA ILE A 185 19.47 28.81 21.08
C ILE A 185 18.96 29.09 22.50
N HIS A 186 17.84 28.49 22.89
CA HIS A 186 17.25 28.69 24.21
C HIS A 186 17.24 27.39 25.02
N LEU A 187 18.07 27.33 26.05
CA LEU A 187 18.11 26.22 27.01
C LEU A 187 17.40 26.65 28.30
N SER A 188 16.22 26.09 28.54
CA SER A 188 15.40 26.37 29.73
C SER A 188 15.14 25.09 30.52
N SER A 189 15.33 25.16 31.84
CA SER A 189 15.07 24.06 32.77
C SER A 189 14.31 24.61 33.98
N GLY A 190 13.26 23.90 34.41
CA GLY A 190 12.43 24.33 35.53
C GLY A 190 13.13 24.27 36.89
N LEU A 191 14.18 23.45 37.04
CA LEU A 191 14.87 23.25 38.32
C LEU A 191 16.38 23.49 38.26
N LYS A 192 17.09 22.79 37.36
CA LYS A 192 18.55 22.86 37.30
C LYS A 192 19.10 22.67 35.89
N VAL A 193 20.20 23.37 35.61
CA VAL A 193 21.10 23.11 34.49
C VAL A 193 22.48 22.84 35.09
N VAL A 194 23.12 21.76 34.69
CA VAL A 194 24.49 21.41 35.10
C VAL A 194 25.32 21.28 33.82
N LEU A 195 26.39 22.06 33.73
CA LEU A 195 27.37 21.98 32.67
C LEU A 195 28.69 21.53 33.31
N ASP A 196 29.14 20.34 32.93
CA ASP A 196 30.40 19.75 33.39
C ASP A 196 31.35 19.64 32.20
N ALA A 197 32.56 20.15 32.36
CA ALA A 197 33.62 20.07 31.37
C ALA A 197 34.95 19.80 32.06
N GLY A 198 35.72 18.85 31.52
CA GLY A 198 36.99 18.45 32.12
C GLY A 198 38.13 19.48 31.96
N SER A 199 38.06 20.33 30.92
CA SER A 199 39.14 21.28 30.60
C SER A 199 38.69 22.73 30.70
N GLU A 200 37.57 23.09 30.10
CA GLU A 200 37.10 24.48 30.11
C GLU A 200 35.61 24.61 29.81
N ILE A 201 35.01 25.67 30.34
CA ILE A 201 33.71 26.21 29.91
C ILE A 201 33.94 27.65 29.50
N THR A 202 33.54 28.00 28.27
CA THR A 202 33.72 29.36 27.73
C THR A 202 32.40 29.89 27.17
N PHE A 203 32.05 31.13 27.54
CA PHE A 203 30.95 31.89 26.97
C PHE A 203 31.52 33.16 26.35
N LYS A 204 31.30 33.38 25.04
CA LYS A 204 31.88 34.52 24.32
C LYS A 204 30.79 35.26 23.55
N VAL A 205 30.81 36.60 23.64
CA VAL A 205 29.91 37.50 22.90
C VAL A 205 30.72 38.70 22.41
N GLY A 206 30.90 38.82 21.09
CA GLY A 206 31.76 39.86 20.50
C GLY A 206 33.17 39.83 21.09
N GLY A 207 33.62 40.97 21.63
CA GLY A 207 34.91 41.11 22.30
C GLY A 207 34.93 40.72 23.78
N SER A 208 33.78 40.35 24.37
CA SER A 208 33.66 39.97 25.79
C SER A 208 33.59 38.45 25.95
N PHE A 209 34.11 37.93 27.06
CA PHE A 209 34.00 36.50 27.39
C PHE A 209 34.07 36.20 28.89
N LEU A 210 33.50 35.05 29.25
CA LEU A 210 33.70 34.35 30.52
C LEU A 210 34.34 33.01 30.22
N LYS A 211 35.43 32.68 30.91
CA LYS A 211 36.11 31.39 30.81
C LYS A 211 36.29 30.81 32.21
N ILE A 212 35.99 29.52 32.35
CA ILE A 212 36.26 28.72 33.55
C ILE A 212 37.20 27.60 33.11
N ASP A 213 38.35 27.48 33.76
CA ASP A 213 39.34 26.42 33.53
C ASP A 213 40.06 26.10 34.86
N PRO A 214 41.03 25.16 34.90
CA PRO A 214 41.74 24.81 36.13
C PRO A 214 42.49 25.96 36.81
N SER A 215 42.76 27.08 36.11
CA SER A 215 43.40 28.27 36.70
C SER A 215 42.41 29.19 37.44
N GLY A 216 41.10 29.00 37.24
CA GLY A 216 40.03 29.75 37.89
C GLY A 216 39.01 30.31 36.92
N VAL A 217 38.43 31.46 37.27
CA VAL A 217 37.39 32.14 36.50
C VAL A 217 37.94 33.45 35.93
N THR A 218 37.93 33.57 34.60
CA THR A 218 38.37 34.77 33.87
C THR A 218 37.16 35.49 33.27
N LEU A 219 37.03 36.79 33.55
CA LEU A 219 35.98 37.66 33.00
C LEU A 219 36.62 38.84 32.29
N VAL A 220 36.33 39.01 31.00
CA VAL A 220 36.86 40.10 30.18
C VAL A 220 35.75 40.81 29.41
N GLY A 221 35.76 42.13 29.44
CA GLY A 221 34.88 43.00 28.65
C GLY A 221 35.12 44.48 28.97
N PRO A 222 34.58 45.42 28.17
CA PRO A 222 34.75 46.87 28.39
C PRO A 222 34.25 47.36 29.76
N SER A 223 33.21 46.70 30.29
CA SER A 223 32.73 46.91 31.66
C SER A 223 32.20 45.60 32.22
N VAL A 224 32.53 45.29 33.48
CA VAL A 224 32.02 44.12 34.21
C VAL A 224 31.21 44.63 35.40
N LYS A 225 29.90 44.42 35.38
CA LYS A 225 28.97 44.84 36.44
C LYS A 225 28.71 43.68 37.39
N MET A 226 29.09 43.82 38.65
CA MET A 226 28.84 42.85 39.71
C MET A 226 27.87 43.45 40.72
N ASN A 227 26.72 42.80 40.93
CA ASN A 227 25.65 43.27 41.83
C ASN A 227 25.17 44.72 41.54
N SER A 228 25.27 45.20 40.30
CA SER A 228 25.00 46.61 39.93
C SER A 228 23.61 46.85 39.29
N GLY A 229 22.64 45.94 39.51
CA GLY A 229 21.29 46.00 38.91
C GLY A 229 21.22 45.53 37.45
N GLY A 230 19.99 45.33 36.92
CA GLY A 230 19.71 44.87 35.55
C GLY A 230 18.53 43.89 35.46
N SER A 231 18.15 43.50 34.24
CA SER A 231 17.17 42.42 33.98
C SER A 231 17.76 41.37 33.04
N PRO A 232 17.48 40.08 33.23
CA PRO A 232 17.93 39.03 32.32
C PRO A 232 17.28 39.17 30.93
N GLY A 233 17.92 38.61 29.91
CA GLY A 233 17.28 38.39 28.61
C GLY A 233 16.10 37.42 28.73
N LYS A 234 15.16 37.48 27.78
CA LYS A 234 14.02 36.56 27.68
C LYS A 234 14.17 35.75 26.40
N GLY A 235 14.08 34.42 26.51
CA GLY A 235 14.02 33.54 25.35
C GLY A 235 12.59 33.24 24.90
N SER A 236 12.44 32.80 23.65
CA SER A 236 11.12 32.54 23.03
C SER A 236 10.37 31.32 23.62
N GLY A 237 11.12 30.35 24.15
CA GLY A 237 10.62 29.11 24.72
C GLY A 237 10.34 28.02 23.68
N ALA A 238 10.51 26.75 24.06
CA ALA A 238 10.21 25.63 23.18
C ALA A 238 8.68 25.44 23.01
N LYS A 239 8.22 25.29 21.77
CA LYS A 239 6.80 25.09 21.41
C LYS A 239 6.67 24.06 20.28
N PRO A 240 7.05 22.78 20.51
CA PRO A 240 6.94 21.76 19.48
C PRO A 240 5.48 21.50 19.12
N LEU A 241 5.22 21.21 17.84
CA LEU A 241 3.93 20.71 17.40
C LEU A 241 3.85 19.19 17.63
N MET A 242 2.67 18.70 17.98
CA MET A 242 2.41 17.26 18.05
C MET A 242 2.16 16.70 16.64
N PRO A 243 2.50 15.43 16.37
CA PRO A 243 2.03 14.75 15.17
C PRO A 243 0.50 14.84 15.04
N GLY A 244 0.00 14.98 13.81
CA GLY A 244 -1.44 14.97 13.54
C GLY A 244 -2.08 13.59 13.73
N GLU A 245 -3.41 13.53 13.71
CA GLU A 245 -4.15 12.26 13.80
C GLU A 245 -3.78 11.32 12.64
N THR A 246 -3.45 10.08 12.98
CA THR A 246 -3.22 8.99 12.03
C THR A 246 -4.58 8.43 11.59
N VAL A 247 -4.78 8.29 10.28
CA VAL A 247 -5.97 7.61 9.75
C VAL A 247 -5.72 6.11 9.83
N ALA A 248 -6.56 5.37 10.55
CA ALA A 248 -6.47 3.92 10.60
C ALA A 248 -6.57 3.32 9.17
N PRO A 249 -5.82 2.25 8.87
CA PRO A 249 -5.94 1.56 7.59
C PRO A 249 -7.40 1.15 7.36
N LYS A 250 -7.92 1.34 6.15
CA LYS A 250 -9.24 0.81 5.81
C LYS A 250 -9.16 -0.72 5.90
N VAL A 251 -10.04 -1.31 6.70
CA VAL A 251 -10.20 -2.76 6.70
C VAL A 251 -10.87 -3.12 5.38
N ALA A 252 -10.10 -3.66 4.43
CA ALA A 252 -10.67 -4.23 3.23
C ALA A 252 -11.51 -5.46 3.61
N GLU A 253 -12.76 -5.52 3.15
CA GLU A 253 -13.59 -6.71 3.28
C GLU A 253 -12.95 -7.83 2.44
N GLY A 254 -12.33 -8.80 3.12
CA GLY A 254 -11.82 -10.00 2.47
C GLY A 254 -12.98 -10.79 1.85
N GLY A 255 -12.73 -11.41 0.69
CA GLY A 255 -13.70 -12.31 0.08
C GLY A 255 -14.09 -13.45 1.05
N ASN A 256 -15.34 -13.88 0.99
CA ASN A 256 -15.83 -14.98 1.81
C ASN A 256 -15.03 -16.27 1.50
N LEU A 257 -14.62 -16.98 2.54
CA LEU A 257 -14.06 -18.33 2.38
C LEU A 257 -15.10 -19.23 1.72
N LEU A 258 -14.64 -20.17 0.89
CA LEU A 258 -15.50 -21.22 0.34
C LEU A 258 -16.22 -21.93 1.50
N VAL A 259 -17.55 -21.95 1.41
CA VAL A 259 -18.43 -22.63 2.36
C VAL A 259 -18.24 -24.16 2.25
N GLN A 260 -18.61 -24.89 3.30
CA GLN A 260 -18.29 -26.32 3.43
C GLN A 260 -18.79 -27.16 2.24
N ALA A 261 -19.96 -26.85 1.69
CA ALA A 261 -20.50 -27.54 0.52
C ALA A 261 -19.64 -27.32 -0.74
N GLN A 262 -19.14 -26.10 -0.96
CA GLN A 262 -18.23 -25.79 -2.07
C GLN A 262 -16.89 -26.51 -1.91
N ARG A 263 -16.35 -26.56 -0.69
CA ARG A 263 -15.11 -27.33 -0.40
C ARG A 263 -15.29 -28.83 -0.65
N GLN A 264 -16.42 -29.40 -0.23
CA GLN A 264 -16.72 -30.83 -0.44
C GLN A 264 -16.91 -31.17 -1.92
N ALA A 265 -17.55 -30.30 -2.70
CA ALA A 265 -17.68 -30.48 -4.14
C ALA A 265 -16.30 -30.43 -4.84
N LEU A 266 -15.45 -29.47 -4.45
CA LEU A 266 -14.08 -29.36 -4.96
C LEU A 266 -13.25 -30.63 -4.66
N MET A 267 -13.33 -31.14 -3.43
CA MET A 267 -12.60 -32.34 -2.99
C MET A 267 -13.13 -33.64 -3.63
N ARG A 268 -14.38 -33.65 -4.09
CA ARG A 268 -15.01 -34.81 -4.76
C ARG A 268 -14.97 -34.72 -6.28
N VAL A 269 -14.39 -33.66 -6.85
CA VAL A 269 -14.44 -33.36 -8.30
C VAL A 269 -15.90 -33.38 -8.82
N ALA A 270 -16.84 -32.97 -7.96
CA ALA A 270 -18.25 -32.90 -8.32
C ALA A 270 -18.47 -31.60 -9.12
N PRO A 271 -19.22 -31.65 -10.24
CA PRO A 271 -19.35 -30.50 -11.14
C PRO A 271 -20.10 -29.31 -10.51
N ARG A 272 -20.93 -29.53 -9.48
CA ARG A 272 -21.66 -28.48 -8.74
C ARG A 272 -21.81 -28.87 -7.26
N CYS A 273 -21.91 -27.87 -6.38
CA CYS A 273 -22.23 -28.07 -4.96
C CYS A 273 -23.72 -27.81 -4.68
N ASP A 274 -24.23 -28.35 -3.57
CA ASP A 274 -25.64 -28.23 -3.17
C ASP A 274 -26.13 -26.77 -3.06
N ILE A 275 -25.22 -25.83 -2.76
CA ILE A 275 -25.53 -24.40 -2.68
C ILE A 275 -25.75 -23.80 -4.08
N CYS A 276 -24.96 -24.22 -5.07
CA CYS A 276 -25.15 -23.81 -6.47
C CYS A 276 -26.42 -24.45 -7.07
N GLN A 277 -26.88 -25.57 -6.51
CA GLN A 277 -28.15 -26.19 -6.90
C GLN A 277 -29.37 -25.49 -6.26
N GLN A 278 -29.21 -24.92 -5.07
CA GLN A 278 -30.28 -24.19 -4.39
C GLN A 278 -30.62 -22.84 -5.04
N SER A 279 -29.63 -22.17 -5.67
CA SER A 279 -29.83 -20.92 -6.39
C SER A 279 -30.69 -21.05 -7.68
N GLU A 280 -31.05 -22.27 -8.09
CA GLU A 280 -31.94 -22.52 -9.24
C GLU A 280 -33.43 -22.43 -8.88
N GLN A 281 -33.80 -22.24 -7.61
CA GLN A 281 -35.21 -22.02 -7.25
C GLN A 281 -35.61 -20.55 -7.48
N PRO A 282 -36.63 -20.27 -8.32
CA PRO A 282 -37.05 -18.91 -8.59
C PRO A 282 -37.51 -18.25 -7.28
N ALA A 283 -36.99 -17.05 -7.02
CA ALA A 283 -37.44 -16.21 -5.92
C ALA A 283 -38.96 -16.10 -5.96
N GLN A 284 -39.64 -16.62 -4.95
CA GLN A 284 -41.07 -16.43 -4.82
C GLN A 284 -41.33 -14.94 -4.63
N ALA A 285 -41.99 -14.33 -5.61
CA ALA A 285 -42.50 -12.98 -5.51
C ALA A 285 -43.47 -12.93 -4.32
N GLU A 286 -43.06 -12.27 -3.23
CA GLU A 286 -43.99 -11.85 -2.18
C GLU A 286 -44.98 -10.87 -2.80
N GLY A 287 -46.18 -11.37 -3.12
CA GLY A 287 -47.30 -10.55 -3.52
C GLY A 287 -47.78 -9.73 -2.33
N THR A 288 -47.51 -8.43 -2.35
CA THR A 288 -48.27 -7.46 -1.56
C THR A 288 -49.69 -7.38 -2.11
N GLY A 289 -50.62 -8.06 -1.44
CA GLY A 289 -52.05 -7.96 -1.66
C GLY A 289 -52.76 -7.74 -0.32
N GLN A 290 -52.79 -6.48 0.13
CA GLN A 290 -53.92 -5.73 0.73
C GLN A 290 -53.40 -4.43 1.35
#